data_AF-A0A971LUB4-F1
#
_entry.id   AF-A0A971LUB4-F1
#
_cell.length_a   1.000
_cell.length_b   1.000
_cell.length_c   1.000
_cell.angle_alpha   90.00
_cell.angle_beta   90.00
_cell.angle_gamma   90.00
#
_symmetry.space_group_name_H-M   'P 1'
#
loop_
_entity.id
_entity.type
_entity.pdbx_description
1 polymer ?
#
loop_
_entity_poly.entity_id
_entity_poly.type
_entity_poly.pdbx_seq_one_letter_code
_entity_poly.pdbx_strand_id
1 'polypeptide(L)'
;MKKRLALMILAVLLIAALVAGCGKQEAPASNGSTDSEGAEEVGELQDGLYLIKDPVSDHGNFPMAKMEVENGEIVSFKYSEFLATSGEEKNNENYNYPEGIEVIKNLNEQFNEKKNLDEIDFDAVSGATHTKENFKRLVNELLVKASKGETYEPVYKDGEYTAKADEESHGWLGEVVVVIRDGQIVGVDYFEAAVEDMESNRVIFDEDNKPVTDSDGKPKTEPVEVKAGERKSVENYAYLDSFDVIKGVQKLIIDNNGVENLDVDSITGATSTRDTMVELVTKALESAKQ
;
A
#
# COMPACT_ATOMS: atom_id res chain seq x y z
N MET A 1 -58.04 -17.20 -32.77
CA MET A 1 -57.68 -18.00 -31.58
C MET A 1 -56.83 -19.18 -32.01
N LYS A 2 -55.69 -19.33 -31.33
CA LYS A 2 -54.78 -20.49 -31.20
C LYS A 2 -53.99 -20.96 -32.45
N LYS A 3 -52.72 -21.24 -32.14
CA LYS A 3 -51.52 -21.14 -32.98
C LYS A 3 -51.11 -22.51 -33.56
N ARG A 4 -50.31 -22.41 -34.62
CA ARG A 4 -49.61 -23.41 -35.45
C ARG A 4 -48.72 -24.33 -34.58
N LEU A 5 -48.65 -25.66 -34.81
CA LEU A 5 -47.75 -26.41 -35.74
C LEU A 5 -46.27 -25.99 -35.56
N ALA A 6 -45.23 -26.81 -35.36
CA ALA A 6 -44.88 -28.19 -35.73
C ALA A 6 -43.64 -28.60 -34.86
N LEU A 7 -43.55 -29.81 -34.29
CA LEU A 7 -42.81 -31.01 -34.78
C LEU A 7 -41.27 -30.90 -34.90
N MET A 8 -40.59 -31.67 -34.02
CA MET A 8 -39.37 -32.50 -34.18
C MET A 8 -38.04 -31.88 -34.67
N ILE A 9 -36.95 -32.11 -33.92
CA ILE A 9 -35.97 -33.20 -34.11
C ILE A 9 -35.03 -33.26 -32.90
N LEU A 10 -34.90 -34.47 -32.34
CA LEU A 10 -33.98 -34.87 -31.27
C LEU A 10 -32.81 -35.61 -31.93
N ALA A 11 -31.56 -35.21 -31.67
CA ALA A 11 -30.38 -36.01 -31.97
C ALA A 11 -29.40 -35.94 -30.80
N VAL A 12 -29.20 -37.11 -30.21
CA VAL A 12 -28.30 -37.47 -29.12
C VAL A 12 -26.85 -37.41 -29.60
N LEU A 13 -25.92 -36.99 -28.74
CA LEU A 13 -24.59 -37.62 -28.64
C LEU A 13 -23.95 -37.30 -27.28
N LEU A 14 -23.92 -38.34 -26.44
CA LEU A 14 -23.20 -38.48 -25.18
C LEU A 14 -21.86 -39.16 -25.49
N ILE A 15 -20.72 -38.60 -25.06
CA ILE A 15 -19.49 -39.38 -24.81
C ILE A 15 -18.89 -38.88 -23.50
N ALA A 16 -18.64 -39.84 -22.60
CA ALA A 16 -18.12 -39.66 -21.26
C ALA A 16 -16.67 -40.15 -21.12
N ALA A 17 -15.98 -39.54 -20.15
CA ALA A 17 -14.97 -40.08 -19.22
C ALA A 17 -13.50 -40.30 -19.66
N LEU A 18 -12.64 -39.43 -19.10
CA LEU A 18 -11.54 -39.69 -18.12
C LEU A 18 -10.60 -40.88 -18.31
N VAL A 19 -9.27 -40.62 -18.29
CA VAL A 19 -8.20 -41.18 -17.39
C VAL A 19 -6.95 -40.27 -17.54
N ALA A 20 -6.58 -39.43 -16.57
CA ALA A 20 -5.58 -39.59 -15.47
C ALA A 20 -4.10 -39.78 -15.89
N GLY A 21 -3.20 -38.95 -15.34
CA GLY A 21 -1.74 -39.21 -15.31
C GLY A 21 -0.85 -38.01 -14.98
N CYS A 22 -0.26 -38.01 -13.77
CA CYS A 22 0.71 -37.10 -13.14
C CYS A 22 1.86 -36.61 -14.06
N GLY A 23 2.60 -35.51 -13.83
CA GLY A 23 2.79 -34.62 -12.69
C GLY A 23 4.26 -34.16 -12.70
N LYS A 24 4.51 -32.84 -12.76
CA LYS A 24 5.70 -32.13 -12.23
C LYS A 24 5.50 -30.63 -12.46
N GLN A 25 5.28 -29.88 -11.39
CA GLN A 25 5.17 -28.42 -11.41
C GLN A 25 6.55 -27.86 -11.05
N GLU A 26 7.28 -27.41 -12.07
CA GLU A 26 8.45 -26.54 -11.93
C GLU A 26 7.96 -25.09 -12.09
N ALA A 27 8.39 -24.21 -11.19
CA ALA A 27 8.00 -22.80 -11.14
C ALA A 27 8.40 -22.06 -12.43
N PRO A 28 7.58 -21.13 -12.97
CA PRO A 28 8.02 -20.33 -14.09
C PRO A 28 8.92 -19.20 -13.57
N ALA A 29 10.14 -19.20 -14.07
CA ALA A 29 11.03 -18.05 -14.04
C ALA A 29 10.40 -16.88 -14.82
N SER A 30 10.43 -15.70 -14.22
CA SER A 30 10.04 -14.43 -14.83
C SER A 30 11.02 -14.08 -15.95
N ASN A 31 10.61 -14.29 -17.20
CA ASN A 31 11.23 -13.69 -18.37
C ASN A 31 10.44 -12.43 -18.74
N GLY A 32 11.11 -11.28 -18.66
CA GLY A 32 10.62 -10.05 -19.25
C GLY A 32 10.59 -10.16 -20.77
N SER A 33 9.42 -9.88 -21.35
CA SER A 33 9.23 -9.00 -22.51
C SER A 33 7.77 -9.05 -22.96
N THR A 34 7.17 -7.85 -22.91
CA THR A 34 6.16 -7.30 -23.82
C THR A 34 4.76 -7.93 -23.79
N ASP A 35 3.80 -7.15 -23.31
CA ASP A 35 2.60 -6.85 -24.09
C ASP A 35 2.09 -5.45 -23.76
N SER A 36 2.04 -4.61 -24.80
CA SER A 36 1.24 -3.40 -24.84
C SER A 36 -0.22 -3.83 -24.85
N GLU A 37 -0.79 -4.11 -23.68
CA GLU A 37 -2.24 -4.19 -23.54
C GLU A 37 -2.84 -2.85 -23.99
N GLY A 38 -3.80 -2.94 -24.91
CA GLY A 38 -4.30 -1.80 -25.67
C GLY A 38 -4.70 -0.65 -24.77
N ALA A 39 -4.17 0.55 -25.05
CA ALA A 39 -4.70 1.77 -24.47
C ALA A 39 -6.20 1.82 -24.77
N GLU A 40 -7.03 1.76 -23.72
CA GLU A 40 -8.45 2.00 -23.87
C GLU A 40 -8.64 3.39 -24.50
N GLU A 41 -9.49 3.49 -25.52
CA GLU A 41 -9.76 4.76 -26.19
C GLU A 41 -10.37 5.75 -25.19
N VAL A 42 -9.63 6.80 -24.84
CA VAL A 42 -10.09 7.83 -23.90
C VAL A 42 -11.12 8.69 -24.61
N GLY A 43 -12.38 8.55 -24.19
CA GLY A 43 -13.49 9.39 -24.65
C GLY A 43 -13.48 10.79 -24.04
N GLU A 44 -14.57 11.54 -24.23
CA GLU A 44 -14.76 12.85 -23.60
C GLU A 44 -14.68 12.74 -22.06
N LEU A 45 -13.86 13.58 -21.43
CA LEU A 45 -13.68 13.57 -19.98
C LEU A 45 -14.95 14.08 -19.30
N GLN A 46 -15.42 13.34 -18.30
CA GLN A 46 -16.54 13.75 -17.47
C GLN A 46 -16.05 14.60 -16.29
N ASP A 47 -16.84 15.61 -15.91
CA ASP A 47 -16.54 16.45 -14.76
C ASP A 47 -16.51 15.65 -13.46
N GLY A 48 -15.58 15.99 -12.58
CA GLY A 48 -15.47 15.37 -11.27
C GLY A 48 -14.05 15.30 -10.74
N LEU A 49 -13.96 14.74 -9.53
CA LEU A 49 -12.71 14.43 -8.88
C LEU A 49 -12.35 12.97 -9.15
N TYR A 50 -11.08 12.69 -9.43
CA TYR A 50 -10.56 11.35 -9.70
C TYR A 50 -9.30 11.10 -8.89
N LEU A 51 -9.17 9.89 -8.33
CA LEU A 51 -8.02 9.50 -7.53
C LEU A 51 -7.64 8.04 -7.79
N ILE A 52 -6.34 7.80 -7.84
CA ILE A 52 -5.74 6.46 -7.88
C ILE A 52 -4.64 6.41 -6.82
N LYS A 53 -4.69 5.37 -5.99
CA LYS A 53 -3.70 5.07 -4.96
C LYS A 53 -3.27 3.63 -5.15
N ASP A 54 -1.99 3.41 -5.35
CA ASP A 54 -1.45 2.06 -5.45
C ASP A 54 -1.31 1.41 -4.07
N PRO A 55 -1.18 0.07 -4.03
CA PRO A 55 -0.75 -0.63 -2.83
C PRO A 55 0.66 -0.23 -2.37
N VAL A 56 0.92 -0.33 -1.06
CA VAL A 56 2.26 -0.13 -0.47
C VAL A 56 3.25 -1.14 -1.05
N SER A 57 4.39 -0.67 -1.57
CA SER A 57 5.46 -1.57 -2.03
C SER A 57 6.21 -2.23 -0.87
N ASP A 58 7.01 -3.25 -1.18
CA ASP A 58 7.92 -3.90 -0.21
C ASP A 58 8.96 -2.92 0.39
N HIS A 59 9.14 -1.76 -0.25
CA HIS A 59 9.99 -0.67 0.23
C HIS A 59 9.24 0.36 1.09
N GLY A 60 8.00 0.07 1.51
CA GLY A 60 7.23 0.93 2.41
C GLY A 60 6.81 2.26 1.78
N ASN A 61 6.66 2.32 0.46
CA ASN A 61 6.21 3.51 -0.25
C ASN A 61 5.26 3.17 -1.41
N PHE A 62 4.45 4.13 -1.84
CA PHE A 62 3.48 3.95 -2.93
C PHE A 62 3.17 5.26 -3.64
N PRO A 63 2.85 5.24 -4.95
CA PRO A 63 2.36 6.40 -5.67
C PRO A 63 0.84 6.61 -5.46
N MET A 64 0.44 7.87 -5.53
CA MET A 64 -0.95 8.32 -5.57
C MET A 64 -1.06 9.49 -6.55
N ALA A 65 -2.13 9.51 -7.35
CA ALA A 65 -2.41 10.61 -8.26
C ALA A 65 -3.87 11.06 -8.13
N LYS A 66 -4.06 12.38 -8.18
CA LYS A 66 -5.36 13.05 -8.09
C LYS A 66 -5.52 13.98 -9.28
N MET A 67 -6.71 13.96 -9.89
CA MET A 67 -7.06 14.78 -11.06
C MET A 67 -8.47 15.34 -10.91
N GLU A 68 -8.66 16.60 -11.27
CA GLU A 68 -9.97 17.26 -11.27
C GLU A 68 -10.29 17.73 -12.69
N VAL A 69 -11.52 17.45 -13.13
CA VAL A 69 -12.04 17.80 -14.45
C VAL A 69 -13.24 18.72 -14.27
N GLU A 70 -13.26 19.84 -14.98
CA GLU A 70 -14.39 20.77 -15.06
C GLU A 70 -14.63 21.16 -16.52
N ASN A 71 -15.89 21.13 -16.97
CA ASN A 71 -16.28 21.39 -18.35
C ASN A 71 -15.50 20.52 -19.37
N GLY A 72 -15.18 19.29 -19.01
CA GLY A 72 -14.38 18.37 -19.83
C GLY A 72 -12.88 18.70 -19.92
N GLU A 73 -12.39 19.68 -19.15
CA GLU A 73 -10.98 20.09 -19.12
C GLU A 73 -10.33 19.72 -17.77
N ILE A 74 -9.07 19.28 -17.80
CA ILE A 74 -8.30 18.98 -16.59
C ILE A 74 -7.86 20.29 -15.92
N VAL A 75 -8.50 20.67 -14.82
CA VAL A 75 -8.19 21.91 -14.10
C VAL A 75 -7.09 21.74 -13.06
N SER A 76 -6.96 20.54 -12.46
CA SER A 76 -5.96 20.25 -11.43
C SER A 76 -5.42 18.84 -11.58
N PHE A 77 -4.12 18.67 -11.33
CA PHE A 77 -3.47 17.37 -11.29
C PHE A 77 -2.34 17.37 -10.27
N LYS A 78 -2.22 16.28 -9.50
CA LYS A 78 -1.10 16.04 -8.58
C LYS A 78 -0.73 14.57 -8.56
N TYR A 79 0.55 14.27 -8.75
CA TYR A 79 1.17 12.96 -8.52
C TYR A 79 2.15 13.06 -7.35
N SER A 80 2.04 12.16 -6.39
CA SER A 80 2.91 12.09 -5.21
C SER A 80 3.28 10.65 -4.90
N GLU A 81 4.46 10.43 -4.34
CA GLU A 81 4.85 9.15 -3.76
C GLU A 81 4.94 9.31 -2.24
N PHE A 82 4.29 8.44 -1.48
CA PHE A 82 4.17 8.54 -0.04
C PHE A 82 5.05 7.50 0.67
N LEU A 83 5.52 7.84 1.87
CA LEU A 83 6.13 6.91 2.82
C LEU A 83 5.04 6.35 3.74
N ALA A 84 4.83 5.03 3.73
CA ALA A 84 3.70 4.38 4.41
C ALA A 84 3.72 4.51 5.94
N THR A 85 4.90 4.69 6.54
CA THR A 85 5.00 4.92 7.99
C THR A 85 4.61 6.34 8.36
N SER A 86 5.21 7.36 7.74
CA SER A 86 4.96 8.77 8.13
C SER A 86 3.72 9.38 7.46
N GLY A 87 3.25 8.82 6.35
CA GLY A 87 2.23 9.44 5.50
C GLY A 87 2.68 10.71 4.81
N GLU A 88 3.98 11.01 4.83
CA GLU A 88 4.56 12.14 4.13
C GLU A 88 4.82 11.81 2.66
N GLU A 89 4.67 12.82 1.81
CA GLU A 89 5.21 12.76 0.46
C GLU A 89 6.73 12.70 0.51
N LYS A 90 7.32 11.87 -0.34
CA LYS A 90 8.77 11.81 -0.54
C LYS A 90 9.29 13.19 -0.91
N ASN A 91 10.32 13.63 -0.22
CA ASN A 91 11.01 14.89 -0.42
C ASN A 91 12.49 14.76 -0.02
N ASN A 92 13.26 15.84 -0.21
CA ASN A 92 14.71 15.82 0.05
C ASN A 92 15.08 15.66 1.54
N GLU A 93 14.14 15.85 2.46
CA GLU A 93 14.36 15.72 3.91
C GLU A 93 14.12 14.28 4.38
N ASN A 94 13.16 13.58 3.77
CA ASN A 94 12.73 12.24 4.20
C ASN A 94 13.10 11.10 3.23
N TYR A 95 13.65 11.41 2.04
CA TYR A 95 14.01 10.40 1.05
C TYR A 95 15.34 10.73 0.35
N ASN A 96 16.35 9.88 0.57
CA ASN A 96 17.71 10.09 0.07
C ASN A 96 17.88 9.63 -1.40
N TYR A 97 17.11 10.23 -2.30
CA TYR A 97 17.26 10.08 -3.75
C TYR A 97 16.81 11.36 -4.47
N PRO A 98 17.64 12.41 -4.47
CA PRO A 98 17.27 13.74 -4.97
C PRO A 98 16.77 13.75 -6.42
N GLU A 99 17.36 12.92 -7.28
CA GLU A 99 16.96 12.80 -8.69
C GLU A 99 15.52 12.29 -8.81
N GLY A 100 15.10 11.37 -7.95
CA GLY A 100 13.71 10.91 -7.89
C GLY A 100 12.75 12.03 -7.51
N ILE A 101 13.13 12.87 -6.53
CA ILE A 101 12.33 14.03 -6.11
C ILE A 101 12.21 15.07 -7.23
N GLU A 102 13.30 15.31 -7.96
CA GLU A 102 13.30 16.20 -9.12
C GLU A 102 12.42 15.68 -10.26
N VAL A 103 12.45 14.36 -10.53
CA VAL A 103 11.56 13.73 -11.51
C VAL A 103 10.09 13.92 -11.13
N ILE A 104 9.71 13.68 -9.87
CA ILE A 104 8.32 13.88 -9.40
C ILE A 104 7.88 15.33 -9.63
N LYS A 105 8.71 16.29 -9.24
CA LYS A 105 8.44 17.72 -9.42
C LYS A 105 8.27 18.07 -10.90
N ASN A 106 9.22 17.66 -11.74
CA ASN A 106 9.23 17.94 -13.16
C ASN A 106 8.01 17.37 -13.89
N LEU A 107 7.61 16.13 -13.58
CA LEU A 107 6.43 15.49 -14.18
C LEU A 107 5.14 16.22 -13.81
N ASN A 108 4.99 16.64 -12.54
CA ASN A 108 3.85 17.44 -12.10
C ASN A 108 3.78 18.80 -12.82
N GLU A 109 4.92 19.49 -12.95
CA GLU A 109 4.99 20.77 -13.67
C GLU A 109 4.61 20.60 -15.13
N GLN A 110 5.25 19.66 -15.84
CA GLN A 110 4.98 19.41 -17.26
C GLN A 110 3.52 19.05 -17.52
N PHE A 111 2.94 18.17 -16.71
CA PHE A 111 1.56 17.73 -16.95
C PHE A 111 0.54 18.79 -16.59
N ASN A 112 0.78 19.62 -15.57
CA ASN A 112 -0.08 20.75 -15.29
C ASN A 112 -0.01 21.86 -16.36
N GLU A 113 1.11 21.98 -17.08
CA GLU A 113 1.23 22.91 -18.22
C GLU A 113 0.56 22.35 -19.47
N LYS A 114 0.86 21.09 -19.82
CA LYS A 114 0.49 20.49 -21.11
C LYS A 114 -0.89 19.84 -21.10
N LYS A 115 -1.31 19.31 -19.94
CA LYS A 115 -2.55 18.52 -19.76
C LYS A 115 -2.71 17.36 -20.76
N ASN A 116 -1.60 16.92 -21.36
CA ASN A 116 -1.53 15.89 -22.37
C ASN A 116 -0.32 15.01 -22.10
N LEU A 117 -0.55 13.72 -21.88
CA LEU A 117 0.50 12.76 -21.52
C LEU A 117 1.51 12.54 -22.65
N ASP A 118 1.07 12.62 -23.91
CA ASP A 118 1.93 12.43 -25.08
C ASP A 118 2.91 13.58 -25.31
N GLU A 119 2.67 14.73 -24.67
CA GLU A 119 3.52 15.90 -24.76
C GLU A 119 4.58 15.94 -23.64
N ILE A 120 4.54 15.02 -22.67
CA ILE A 120 5.50 14.98 -21.56
C ILE A 120 6.86 14.49 -22.03
N ASP A 121 7.91 15.25 -21.73
CA ASP A 121 9.29 14.84 -21.93
C ASP A 121 9.77 14.05 -20.70
N PHE A 122 9.67 12.73 -20.79
CA PHE A 122 10.11 11.82 -19.72
C PHE A 122 11.64 11.75 -19.58
N ASP A 123 12.40 12.29 -20.52
CA ASP A 123 13.87 12.27 -20.51
C ASP A 123 14.47 13.60 -20.03
N ALA A 124 13.63 14.60 -19.74
CA ALA A 124 14.05 15.91 -19.23
C ALA A 124 14.89 15.85 -17.95
N VAL A 125 14.62 14.86 -17.08
CA VAL A 125 15.41 14.56 -15.87
C VAL A 125 15.82 13.09 -15.91
N SER A 126 17.10 12.79 -15.73
CA SER A 126 17.61 11.41 -15.77
C SER A 126 17.23 10.60 -14.53
N GLY A 127 17.14 9.28 -14.66
CA GLY A 127 16.88 8.37 -13.53
C GLY A 127 15.39 8.16 -13.23
N ALA A 128 15.12 7.60 -12.05
CA ALA A 128 13.77 7.30 -11.51
C ALA A 128 12.81 6.64 -12.52
N THR A 129 13.28 5.62 -13.24
CA THR A 129 12.49 4.91 -14.26
C THR A 129 11.13 4.44 -13.74
N HIS A 130 11.08 3.84 -12.55
CA HIS A 130 9.81 3.37 -11.96
C HIS A 130 8.84 4.52 -11.63
N THR A 131 9.32 5.66 -11.17
CA THR A 131 8.48 6.85 -10.96
C THR A 131 7.85 7.33 -12.26
N LYS A 132 8.61 7.34 -13.36
CA LYS A 132 8.10 7.73 -14.70
C LYS A 132 7.07 6.74 -15.22
N GLU A 133 7.32 5.44 -15.05
CA GLU A 133 6.40 4.37 -15.43
C GLU A 133 5.09 4.45 -14.64
N ASN A 134 5.18 4.63 -13.31
CA ASN A 134 4.03 4.82 -12.44
C ASN A 134 3.24 6.07 -12.82
N PHE A 135 3.91 7.20 -13.04
CA PHE A 135 3.27 8.42 -13.50
C PHE A 135 2.47 8.19 -14.78
N LYS A 136 3.10 7.60 -15.80
CA LYS A 136 2.45 7.31 -17.09
C LYS A 136 1.22 6.43 -16.92
N ARG A 137 1.34 5.37 -16.10
CA ARG A 137 0.23 4.45 -15.83
C ARG A 137 -0.91 5.15 -15.08
N LEU A 138 -0.62 5.82 -13.97
CA LEU A 138 -1.64 6.47 -13.14
C LEU A 138 -2.37 7.59 -13.90
N VAL A 139 -1.67 8.37 -14.72
CA VAL A 139 -2.31 9.37 -15.59
C VAL A 139 -3.26 8.70 -16.58
N ASN A 140 -2.84 7.65 -17.28
CA ASN A 140 -3.71 6.93 -18.21
C ASN A 140 -4.94 6.33 -17.50
N GLU A 141 -4.75 5.69 -16.34
CA GLU A 141 -5.86 5.15 -15.58
C GLU A 141 -6.83 6.26 -15.09
N LEU A 142 -6.31 7.43 -14.68
CA LEU A 142 -7.14 8.58 -14.31
C LEU A 142 -7.95 9.11 -15.51
N LEU A 143 -7.35 9.21 -16.69
CA LEU A 143 -8.03 9.61 -17.92
C LEU A 143 -9.14 8.62 -18.31
N VAL A 144 -8.86 7.33 -18.19
CA VAL A 144 -9.84 6.27 -18.41
C VAL A 144 -11.01 6.39 -17.42
N LYS A 145 -10.73 6.52 -16.11
CA LYS A 145 -11.76 6.74 -15.09
C LYS A 145 -12.60 7.99 -15.38
N ALA A 146 -11.95 9.08 -15.78
CA ALA A 146 -12.62 10.31 -16.13
C ALA A 146 -13.52 10.19 -17.36
N SER A 147 -13.09 9.45 -18.39
CA SER A 147 -13.93 9.18 -19.56
C SER A 147 -15.16 8.31 -19.22
N LYS A 148 -15.06 7.47 -18.19
CA LYS A 148 -16.14 6.61 -17.69
C LYS A 148 -17.02 7.28 -16.62
N GLY A 149 -16.64 8.47 -16.14
CA GLY A 149 -17.32 9.15 -15.04
C GLY A 149 -17.20 8.41 -13.69
N GLU A 150 -16.13 7.64 -13.50
CA GLU A 150 -15.85 6.92 -12.25
C GLU A 150 -15.24 7.87 -11.21
N THR A 151 -16.06 8.79 -10.71
CA THR A 151 -15.63 9.83 -9.77
C THR A 151 -15.22 9.26 -8.41
N TYR A 152 -14.34 9.99 -7.74
CA TYR A 152 -13.83 9.73 -6.40
C TYR A 152 -14.52 10.61 -5.38
N GLU A 153 -14.96 9.98 -4.28
CA GLU A 153 -15.53 10.66 -3.11
C GLU A 153 -14.64 10.38 -1.88
N PRO A 154 -14.10 11.42 -1.22
CA PRO A 154 -13.32 11.27 0.01
C PRO A 154 -14.12 10.59 1.12
N VAL A 155 -13.54 9.56 1.77
CA VAL A 155 -14.22 8.78 2.83
C VAL A 155 -13.95 9.34 4.23
N TYR A 156 -12.76 9.92 4.43
CA TYR A 156 -12.33 10.48 5.70
C TYR A 156 -12.10 11.98 5.60
N LYS A 157 -12.07 12.65 6.76
CA LYS A 157 -11.54 14.00 6.92
C LYS A 157 -10.01 13.91 6.94
N ASP A 158 -9.36 14.85 6.27
CA ASP A 158 -7.90 14.95 6.28
C ASP A 158 -7.39 15.35 7.66
N GLY A 159 -6.26 14.77 8.07
CA GLY A 159 -5.68 15.06 9.37
C GLY A 159 -4.62 14.04 9.80
N GLU A 160 -4.21 14.22 11.04
CA GLU A 160 -3.41 13.26 11.80
C GLU A 160 -4.23 12.83 13.01
N TYR A 161 -4.36 11.53 13.19
CA TYR A 161 -5.23 10.92 14.18
C TYR A 161 -4.42 9.96 15.03
N THR A 162 -4.50 10.12 16.34
CA THR A 162 -3.70 9.31 17.26
C THR A 162 -4.57 8.51 18.20
N ALA A 163 -4.10 7.33 18.59
CA ALA A 163 -4.71 6.52 19.62
C ALA A 163 -3.63 5.81 20.44
N LYS A 164 -3.95 5.55 21.70
CA LYS A 164 -3.12 4.77 22.63
C LYS A 164 -3.93 3.63 23.21
N ALA A 165 -3.26 2.52 23.49
CA ALA A 165 -3.81 1.40 24.23
C ALA A 165 -4.18 1.84 25.65
N ASP A 166 -5.20 1.22 26.22
CA ASP A 166 -5.66 1.54 27.57
C ASP A 166 -4.78 0.86 28.65
N GLU A 167 -4.14 -0.26 28.31
CA GLU A 167 -3.24 -1.02 29.19
C GLU A 167 -1.93 -1.37 28.46
N GLU A 168 -0.82 -1.39 29.19
CA GLU A 168 0.46 -1.89 28.69
C GLU A 168 0.52 -3.43 28.69
N SER A 169 1.36 -3.97 27.80
CA SER A 169 1.70 -5.39 27.77
C SER A 169 3.19 -5.56 28.05
N HIS A 170 3.52 -6.22 29.17
CA HIS A 170 4.90 -6.50 29.57
C HIS A 170 5.80 -5.25 29.62
N GLY A 171 5.25 -4.13 30.09
CA GLY A 171 5.96 -2.85 30.19
C GLY A 171 5.94 -2.00 28.91
N TRP A 172 5.24 -2.43 27.86
CA TRP A 172 5.15 -1.72 26.59
C TRP A 172 3.72 -1.24 26.30
N LEU A 173 3.55 0.05 26.02
CA LEU A 173 2.26 0.66 25.68
C LEU A 173 2.18 0.91 24.18
N GLY A 174 1.14 0.37 23.53
CA GLY A 174 0.89 0.56 22.10
C GLY A 174 0.33 1.94 21.78
N GLU A 175 0.85 2.56 20.72
CA GLU A 175 0.39 3.84 20.19
C GLU A 175 0.34 3.77 18.66
N VAL A 176 -0.55 4.56 18.06
CA VAL A 176 -0.61 4.72 16.60
C VAL A 176 -0.79 6.18 16.21
N VAL A 177 -0.18 6.55 15.08
CA VAL A 177 -0.46 7.78 14.33
C VAL A 177 -0.96 7.39 12.96
N VAL A 178 -2.17 7.81 12.61
CA VAL A 178 -2.81 7.58 11.30
C VAL A 178 -2.88 8.92 10.57
N VAL A 179 -2.33 8.97 9.37
CA VAL A 179 -2.26 10.16 8.53
C VAL A 179 -3.19 10.00 7.35
N ILE A 180 -4.11 10.95 7.21
CA ILE A 180 -5.13 10.96 6.15
C ILE A 180 -4.93 12.18 5.25
N ARG A 181 -4.89 11.94 3.94
CA ARG A 181 -4.78 12.96 2.89
C ARG A 181 -5.75 12.61 1.77
N ASP A 182 -6.45 13.62 1.25
CA ASP A 182 -7.46 13.45 0.21
C ASP A 182 -8.54 12.40 0.57
N GLY A 183 -8.85 12.21 1.85
CA GLY A 183 -9.76 11.18 2.36
C GLY A 183 -9.23 9.74 2.27
N GLN A 184 -7.94 9.55 2.02
CA GLN A 184 -7.24 8.27 2.01
C GLN A 184 -6.28 8.17 3.21
N ILE A 185 -6.19 6.99 3.83
CA ILE A 185 -5.10 6.66 4.76
C ILE A 185 -3.82 6.56 3.93
N VAL A 186 -2.86 7.43 4.23
CA VAL A 186 -1.55 7.46 3.56
C VAL A 186 -0.39 7.13 4.49
N GLY A 187 -0.60 7.17 5.80
CA GLY A 187 0.40 6.81 6.80
C GLY A 187 -0.19 6.10 8.00
N VAL A 188 0.50 5.08 8.51
CA VAL A 188 0.18 4.42 9.78
C VAL A 188 1.49 4.11 10.53
N ASP A 189 1.84 4.93 11.52
CA ASP A 189 2.98 4.70 12.41
C ASP A 189 2.48 4.05 13.69
N TYR A 190 2.51 2.71 13.76
CA TYR A 190 2.26 1.96 14.99
C TYR A 190 3.58 1.63 15.67
N PHE A 191 3.65 1.89 16.97
CA PHE A 191 4.80 1.55 17.80
C PHE A 191 4.34 1.21 19.22
N GLU A 192 5.19 0.49 19.96
CA GLU A 192 5.01 0.28 21.38
C GLU A 192 6.16 0.97 22.12
N ALA A 193 5.89 1.72 23.19
CA ALA A 193 6.89 2.44 23.96
C ALA A 193 6.98 1.92 25.40
N ALA A 194 8.18 1.89 25.97
CA ALA A 194 8.39 1.46 27.35
C ALA A 194 7.68 2.43 28.33
N VAL A 195 6.92 1.91 29.29
CA VAL A 195 6.19 2.75 30.25
C VAL A 195 7.07 3.22 31.41
N GLU A 196 8.16 2.51 31.68
CA GLU A 196 9.15 2.82 32.72
C GLU A 196 10.54 2.33 32.29
N ASP A 197 11.57 2.71 33.07
CA ASP A 197 12.90 2.14 32.90
C ASP A 197 12.86 0.63 33.17
N MET A 198 13.32 -0.16 32.20
CA MET A 198 13.28 -1.62 32.30
C MET A 198 14.51 -2.27 31.66
N GLU A 199 14.82 -3.50 32.07
CA GLU A 199 15.73 -4.36 31.33
C GLU A 199 14.92 -5.15 30.30
N SER A 200 15.35 -5.09 29.04
CA SER A 200 14.84 -5.90 27.94
C SER A 200 15.96 -6.78 27.40
N ASN A 201 15.67 -7.52 26.34
CA ASN A 201 16.67 -8.25 25.57
C ASN A 201 16.58 -7.85 24.11
N ARG A 202 17.72 -7.78 23.42
CA ARG A 202 17.79 -7.60 21.97
C ARG A 202 18.46 -8.79 21.31
N VAL A 203 18.19 -8.99 20.01
CA VAL A 203 18.88 -10.01 19.22
C VAL A 203 20.31 -9.58 18.94
N ILE A 204 21.25 -10.53 19.01
CA ILE A 204 22.63 -10.34 18.57
C ILE A 204 22.69 -10.58 17.06
N PHE A 205 23.18 -9.60 16.32
CA PHE A 205 23.38 -9.69 14.87
C PHE A 205 24.86 -9.89 14.53
N ASP A 206 25.14 -10.57 13.43
CA ASP A 206 26.48 -10.64 12.85
C ASP A 206 26.80 -9.40 11.99
N GLU A 207 27.99 -9.38 11.38
CA GLU A 207 28.46 -8.27 10.53
C GLU A 207 27.59 -8.07 9.27
N ASP A 208 26.77 -9.05 8.89
CA ASP A 208 25.84 -9.01 7.75
C ASP A 208 24.41 -8.62 8.18
N ASN A 209 24.18 -8.23 9.44
CA ASN A 209 22.86 -8.00 10.05
C ASN A 209 21.95 -9.24 10.08
N LYS A 210 22.52 -10.45 10.17
CA LYS A 210 21.74 -11.68 10.35
C LYS A 210 21.71 -12.07 11.83
N PRO A 211 20.56 -12.55 12.36
CA PRO A 211 20.49 -13.05 13.73
C PRO A 211 21.48 -14.18 13.98
N VAL A 212 22.33 -14.03 14.99
CA VAL A 212 23.19 -15.13 15.47
C VAL A 212 22.30 -16.11 16.22
N THR A 213 22.33 -17.40 15.85
CA THR A 213 21.47 -18.41 16.47
C THR A 213 22.22 -19.33 17.44
N ASP A 214 21.48 -19.92 18.38
CA ASP A 214 21.96 -20.99 19.27
C ASP A 214 21.88 -22.38 18.61
N SER A 215 22.20 -23.43 19.35
CA SER A 215 22.17 -24.80 18.84
C SER A 215 20.79 -25.29 18.42
N ASP A 216 19.73 -24.66 18.95
CA ASP A 216 18.33 -24.98 18.67
C ASP A 216 17.76 -24.12 17.54
N GLY A 217 18.58 -23.25 16.93
CA GLY A 217 18.19 -22.35 15.86
C GLY A 217 17.45 -21.10 16.34
N LYS A 218 17.41 -20.82 17.65
CA LYS A 218 16.78 -19.62 18.18
C LYS A 218 17.77 -18.45 18.17
N PRO A 219 17.33 -17.21 17.90
CA PRO A 219 18.19 -16.05 18.01
C PRO A 219 18.80 -15.94 19.42
N LYS A 220 20.11 -15.73 19.48
CA LYS A 220 20.80 -15.36 20.71
C LYS A 220 20.44 -13.93 21.07
N THR A 221 20.28 -13.69 22.36
CA THR A 221 19.93 -12.38 22.88
C THR A 221 20.92 -11.92 23.94
N GLU A 222 20.97 -10.61 24.14
CA GLU A 222 21.70 -9.99 25.25
C GLU A 222 20.82 -8.95 25.96
N PRO A 223 21.01 -8.74 27.28
CA PRO A 223 20.29 -7.72 28.03
C PRO A 223 20.62 -6.32 27.54
N VAL A 224 19.63 -5.43 27.61
CA VAL A 224 19.76 -4.01 27.27
C VAL A 224 18.86 -3.18 28.18
N GLU A 225 19.40 -2.08 28.69
CA GLU A 225 18.59 -1.10 29.44
C GLU A 225 17.74 -0.29 28.47
N VAL A 226 16.46 -0.15 28.80
CA VAL A 226 15.47 0.62 28.05
C VAL A 226 14.94 1.72 28.94
N LYS A 227 14.88 2.95 28.43
CA LYS A 227 14.33 4.09 29.17
C LYS A 227 12.85 4.26 28.94
N ALA A 228 12.16 4.79 29.94
CA ALA A 228 10.76 5.18 29.81
C ALA A 228 10.56 6.09 28.58
N GLY A 229 9.59 5.74 27.73
CA GLY A 229 9.27 6.42 26.47
C GLY A 229 10.08 5.95 25.25
N GLU A 230 11.10 5.10 25.40
CA GLU A 230 11.80 4.54 24.25
C GLU A 230 10.89 3.60 23.45
N ARG A 231 10.88 3.78 22.13
CA ARG A 231 10.12 2.92 21.21
C ARG A 231 10.79 1.56 21.10
N LYS A 232 9.98 0.52 21.08
CA LYS A 232 10.39 -0.85 20.79
C LYS A 232 11.04 -0.91 19.40
N SER A 233 12.22 -1.50 19.32
CA SER A 233 13.02 -1.62 18.10
C SER A 233 13.90 -2.87 18.15
N VAL A 234 14.57 -3.19 17.04
CA VAL A 234 15.55 -4.29 17.00
C VAL A 234 16.74 -4.07 17.95
N GLU A 235 16.96 -2.84 18.41
CA GLU A 235 18.03 -2.48 19.32
C GLU A 235 17.68 -2.75 20.79
N ASN A 236 16.40 -2.92 21.11
CA ASN A 236 15.93 -3.09 22.48
C ASN A 236 14.91 -4.22 22.68
N TYR A 237 14.60 -4.99 21.64
CA TYR A 237 13.60 -6.06 21.70
C TYR A 237 14.01 -7.32 20.94
N ALA A 238 13.71 -8.48 21.52
CA ALA A 238 14.21 -9.76 21.07
C ALA A 238 13.30 -10.48 20.05
N TYR A 239 12.01 -10.13 19.99
CA TYR A 239 11.05 -10.81 19.11
C TYR A 239 10.91 -10.05 17.79
N LEU A 240 11.73 -10.44 16.80
CA LEU A 240 11.82 -9.74 15.51
C LEU A 240 10.52 -9.83 14.69
N ASP A 241 9.81 -10.96 14.78
CA ASP A 241 8.55 -11.19 14.07
C ASP A 241 7.51 -10.08 14.33
N SER A 242 7.54 -9.46 15.52
CA SER A 242 6.65 -8.33 15.84
C SER A 242 6.80 -7.17 14.85
N PHE A 243 8.01 -6.88 14.36
CA PHE A 243 8.24 -5.78 13.43
C PHE A 243 7.73 -6.10 12.01
N ASP A 244 7.82 -7.36 11.59
CA ASP A 244 7.30 -7.81 10.31
C ASP A 244 5.77 -7.85 10.33
N VAL A 245 5.17 -8.26 11.45
CA VAL A 245 3.73 -8.20 11.67
C VAL A 245 3.22 -6.75 11.60
N ILE A 246 3.90 -5.81 12.26
CA ILE A 246 3.55 -4.38 12.21
C ILE A 246 3.56 -3.87 10.76
N LYS A 247 4.61 -4.16 9.99
CA LYS A 247 4.70 -3.76 8.56
C LYS A 247 3.61 -4.40 7.70
N GLY A 248 3.33 -5.69 7.91
CA GLY A 248 2.28 -6.39 7.18
C GLY A 248 0.90 -5.78 7.44
N VAL A 249 0.57 -5.52 8.71
CA VAL A 249 -0.73 -4.93 9.10
C VAL A 249 -0.83 -3.49 8.63
N GLN A 250 0.25 -2.70 8.74
CA GLN A 250 0.35 -1.34 8.18
C GLN A 250 -0.04 -1.34 6.70
N LYS A 251 0.58 -2.21 5.90
CA LYS A 251 0.29 -2.35 4.47
C LYS A 251 -1.18 -2.69 4.23
N LEU A 252 -1.72 -3.69 4.93
CA LEU A 252 -3.13 -4.09 4.77
C LEU A 252 -4.09 -2.92 5.07
N ILE A 253 -3.85 -2.17 6.15
CA ILE A 253 -4.69 -1.03 6.54
C ILE A 253 -4.65 0.08 5.48
N ILE A 254 -3.45 0.44 5.00
CA ILE A 254 -3.28 1.48 3.98
C ILE A 254 -3.92 1.03 2.66
N ASP A 255 -3.61 -0.17 2.18
CA ASP A 255 -4.10 -0.71 0.92
C ASP A 255 -5.63 -0.78 0.89
N ASN A 256 -6.24 -1.17 2.00
CA ASN A 256 -7.68 -1.30 2.15
C ASN A 256 -8.37 0.04 2.49
N ASN A 257 -7.61 1.10 2.76
CA ASN A 257 -8.12 2.40 3.22
C ASN A 257 -9.02 2.28 4.48
N GLY A 258 -8.63 1.41 5.42
CA GLY A 258 -9.40 1.14 6.63
C GLY A 258 -9.15 -0.25 7.19
N VAL A 259 -9.88 -0.61 8.24
CA VAL A 259 -9.69 -1.85 9.02
C VAL A 259 -10.71 -2.95 8.72
N GLU A 260 -11.66 -2.69 7.83
CA GLU A 260 -12.75 -3.62 7.51
C GLU A 260 -12.28 -4.68 6.50
N ASN A 261 -12.59 -5.97 6.73
CA ASN A 261 -12.24 -7.07 5.81
C ASN A 261 -10.73 -7.24 5.54
N LEU A 262 -9.87 -6.90 6.51
CA LEU A 262 -8.44 -7.17 6.40
C LEU A 262 -8.15 -8.68 6.43
N ASP A 263 -7.31 -9.15 5.51
CA ASP A 263 -6.77 -10.51 5.53
C ASP A 263 -5.62 -10.65 6.55
N VAL A 264 -5.94 -10.41 7.82
CA VAL A 264 -4.97 -10.45 8.94
C VAL A 264 -4.47 -11.85 9.25
N ASP A 265 -5.16 -12.89 8.76
CA ASP A 265 -4.79 -14.29 8.95
C ASP A 265 -3.63 -14.71 8.02
N SER A 266 -3.38 -13.95 6.95
CA SER A 266 -2.18 -14.08 6.12
C SER A 266 -0.89 -13.69 6.85
N ILE A 267 -1.00 -12.94 7.96
CA ILE A 267 0.12 -12.47 8.77
C ILE A 267 0.27 -13.38 10.00
N THR A 268 1.36 -14.16 10.04
CA THR A 268 1.64 -15.09 11.14
C THR A 268 2.49 -14.46 12.23
N GLY A 269 2.23 -14.82 13.49
CA GLY A 269 3.00 -14.32 14.65
C GLY A 269 2.42 -13.06 15.28
N ALA A 270 2.94 -12.70 16.45
CA ALA A 270 2.60 -11.51 17.24
C ALA A 270 1.10 -11.11 17.22
N THR A 271 0.19 -12.07 17.45
CA THR A 271 -1.26 -11.87 17.43
C THR A 271 -1.72 -10.68 18.27
N SER A 272 -1.16 -10.52 19.49
CA SER A 272 -1.49 -9.38 20.34
C SER A 272 -1.13 -8.03 19.69
N THR A 273 0.06 -7.91 19.09
CA THR A 273 0.50 -6.68 18.43
C THR A 273 -0.42 -6.31 17.27
N ARG A 274 -0.76 -7.30 16.45
CA ARG A 274 -1.71 -7.15 15.34
C ARG A 274 -3.08 -6.69 15.81
N ASP A 275 -3.64 -7.37 16.81
CA ASP A 275 -4.98 -7.09 17.31
C ASP A 275 -5.02 -5.68 17.95
N THR A 276 -4.01 -5.32 18.75
CA THR A 276 -3.85 -3.96 19.30
C THR A 276 -3.74 -2.92 18.18
N MET A 277 -2.95 -3.16 17.14
CA MET A 277 -2.79 -2.21 16.04
C MET A 277 -4.13 -1.94 15.32
N VAL A 278 -4.91 -2.98 15.02
CA VAL A 278 -6.23 -2.84 14.40
C VAL A 278 -7.19 -2.08 15.31
N GLU A 279 -7.20 -2.37 16.60
CA GLU A 279 -8.01 -1.66 17.59
C GLU A 279 -7.66 -0.17 17.63
N LEU A 280 -6.37 0.17 17.73
CA LEU A 280 -5.93 1.56 17.82
C LEU A 280 -6.22 2.34 16.53
N VAL A 281 -6.03 1.74 15.36
CA VAL A 281 -6.41 2.38 14.10
C VAL A 281 -7.92 2.59 14.04
N THR A 282 -8.72 1.62 14.50
CA THR A 282 -10.18 1.77 14.58
C THR A 282 -10.54 3.00 15.43
N LYS A 283 -9.97 3.11 16.64
CA LYS A 283 -10.16 4.23 17.57
C LYS A 283 -9.72 5.56 16.97
N ALA A 284 -8.57 5.61 16.30
CA ALA A 284 -8.09 6.81 15.62
C ALA A 284 -9.07 7.27 14.52
N LEU A 285 -9.59 6.33 13.71
CA LEU A 285 -10.50 6.61 12.60
C LEU A 285 -11.91 7.04 13.04
N GLU A 286 -12.35 6.79 14.28
CA GLU A 286 -13.66 7.25 14.77
C GLU A 286 -13.85 8.77 14.62
N SER A 287 -12.77 9.52 14.88
CA SER A 287 -12.76 10.98 14.74
C SER A 287 -12.50 11.48 13.31
N ALA A 288 -12.10 10.58 12.40
CA ALA A 288 -11.82 10.87 11.01
C ALA A 288 -13.02 10.70 10.07
N LYS A 289 -14.06 9.96 10.49
CA LYS A 289 -15.27 9.76 9.69
C LYS A 289 -15.97 11.10 9.41
N GLN A 290 -16.47 11.26 8.19
CA GLN A 290 -17.18 12.47 7.76
C GLN A 290 -18.51 12.65 8.50
#